data_AF-A0ABD3NEC0-F1
#
_entry.id   AF-A0ABD3NEC0-F1
#
_cell.length_a   1.000
_cell.length_b   1.000
_cell.length_c   1.000
_cell.angle_alpha   90.00
_cell.angle_beta   90.00
_cell.angle_gamma   90.00
#
_symmetry.space_group_name_H-M   'P 1'
#
loop_
_entity.id
_entity.type
_entity.pdbx_description
1 polymer ?
#
loop_
_entity_poly.entity_id
_entity_poly.type
_entity_poly.pdbx_seq_one_letter_code
_entity_poly.pdbx_strand_id
1 'polypeptide(L)'
;CKIPEAAGLKWVDDFFDNDTDDLVAVFDHDYEAMLRYFMKLKILSLITPIFTTALVLAIFVMSSSGLVGALVVIFDILYLALSIYGSYRLFKSDVYSLHLAVKRDGICFVQDDHIHGRSLLAAFHVFDACMFVSKRSQTVSQIPFDQITQMTVKDPGEIDKSYPCWWCCIRCLGAPYYTVAMDTASSDPGYYSMAMMGLFLPHEFQKLVWGMKRDKGEEIHRRTEQNTASMCSAMMFDNMMKYGVSPVQPPIPGMVGGSSNTAPTMSVSTSSSKSTRRSSSNNHSQSSDGVDL
;
A
#
# COMPACT_ATOMS: atom_id res chain seq x y z
N CYS A 1 9.62 18.34 8.73
CA CYS A 1 10.48 17.14 8.81
C CYS A 1 11.26 16.99 7.50
N LYS A 2 12.53 16.57 7.51
CA LYS A 2 13.33 16.33 6.31
C LYS A 2 13.65 14.83 6.24
N ILE A 3 12.69 14.05 5.75
CA ILE A 3 12.89 12.62 5.54
C ILE A 3 13.80 12.46 4.33
N PRO A 4 15.01 11.88 4.47
CA PRO A 4 15.96 11.79 3.36
C PRO A 4 15.43 10.93 2.22
N GLU A 5 14.56 9.95 2.50
CA GLU A 5 13.89 9.12 1.49
C GLU A 5 12.89 9.91 0.64
N ALA A 6 12.41 11.07 1.11
CA ALA A 6 11.59 11.98 0.31
C ALA A 6 12.42 12.98 -0.49
N ALA A 7 13.74 13.07 -0.23
CA ALA A 7 14.61 14.04 -0.90
C ALA A 7 14.84 13.63 -2.36
N GLY A 8 14.27 14.39 -3.29
CA GLY A 8 14.41 14.16 -4.73
C GLY A 8 13.19 13.54 -5.41
N LEU A 9 12.21 13.10 -4.62
CA LEU A 9 10.88 12.83 -5.14
C LEU A 9 10.24 14.19 -5.48
N LYS A 10 10.05 14.46 -6.78
CA LYS A 10 9.28 15.60 -7.27
C LYS A 10 8.03 15.04 -7.92
N TRP A 11 6.88 15.42 -7.40
CA TRP A 11 5.58 15.04 -7.96
C TRP A 11 4.93 16.25 -8.62
N VAL A 12 4.30 16.00 -9.76
CA VAL A 12 3.38 16.91 -10.47
C VAL A 12 2.21 16.03 -10.86
N ASP A 13 1.15 16.06 -10.06
CA ASP A 13 -0.12 15.40 -10.38
C ASP A 13 -1.22 16.43 -10.16
N ASP A 14 -1.84 16.85 -11.27
CA ASP A 14 -2.91 17.86 -11.31
C ASP A 14 -4.08 17.47 -10.39
N PHE A 15 -4.25 16.17 -10.09
CA PHE A 15 -5.28 15.68 -9.18
C PHE A 15 -5.10 16.20 -7.74
N PHE A 16 -3.84 16.36 -7.28
CA PHE A 16 -3.52 16.76 -5.90
C PHE A 16 -3.11 18.23 -5.75
N ASP A 17 -3.30 19.07 -6.77
CA ASP A 17 -2.91 20.50 -6.74
C ASP A 17 -3.53 21.29 -5.57
N ASN A 18 -4.68 20.85 -5.05
CA ASN A 18 -5.35 21.47 -3.91
C ASN A 18 -4.96 20.89 -2.53
N ASP A 19 -4.23 19.77 -2.50
CA ASP A 19 -3.99 18.92 -1.32
C ASP A 19 -2.52 18.99 -0.82
N THR A 20 -1.83 20.10 -1.08
CA THR A 20 -0.36 20.20 -0.96
C THR A 20 0.19 20.15 0.45
N ASP A 21 -0.60 20.50 1.47
CA ASP A 21 -0.06 20.74 2.81
C ASP A 21 0.37 19.45 3.52
N ASP A 22 -0.31 18.33 3.25
CA ASP A 22 -0.08 17.03 3.90
C ASP A 22 0.42 15.95 2.93
N LEU A 23 0.46 16.23 1.63
CA LEU A 23 0.99 15.33 0.62
C LEU A 23 2.52 15.23 0.70
N VAL A 24 3.03 14.00 0.81
CA VAL A 24 4.47 13.71 0.89
C VAL A 24 5.00 13.09 -0.39
N ALA A 25 4.22 12.29 -1.12
CA ALA A 25 4.59 11.76 -2.43
C ALA A 25 3.37 11.16 -3.12
N VAL A 26 3.40 11.09 -4.45
CA VAL A 26 2.44 10.35 -5.28
C VAL A 26 3.23 9.28 -6.04
N PHE A 27 2.69 8.08 -6.12
CA PHE A 27 3.26 6.97 -6.86
C PHE A 27 2.29 6.51 -7.94
N ASP A 28 2.80 6.52 -9.17
CA ASP A 28 2.05 6.04 -10.32
C ASP A 28 2.14 4.52 -10.49
N HIS A 29 1.12 3.99 -11.13
CA HIS A 29 1.12 2.62 -11.61
C HIS A 29 1.78 2.54 -12.99
N ASP A 30 2.37 1.40 -13.34
CA ASP A 30 2.76 1.05 -14.71
C ASP A 30 1.52 0.72 -15.53
N TYR A 31 0.77 1.78 -15.87
CA TYR A 31 -0.48 1.73 -16.61
C TYR A 31 -0.33 0.92 -17.90
N GLU A 32 0.80 1.07 -18.58
CA GLU A 32 1.06 0.43 -19.87
C GLU A 32 1.34 -1.07 -19.71
N ALA A 33 2.06 -1.50 -18.69
CA ALA A 33 2.22 -2.92 -18.39
C ALA A 33 0.89 -3.56 -17.97
N MET A 34 0.11 -2.90 -17.10
CA MET A 34 -1.19 -3.38 -16.66
C MET A 34 -2.17 -3.51 -17.83
N LEU A 35 -2.23 -2.52 -18.71
CA LEU A 35 -3.08 -2.51 -19.90
C LEU A 35 -2.68 -3.60 -20.89
N ARG A 36 -1.39 -3.74 -21.19
CA ARG A 36 -0.90 -4.81 -22.08
C ARG A 36 -1.20 -6.19 -21.53
N TYR A 37 -1.02 -6.41 -20.23
CA TYR A 37 -1.33 -7.69 -19.59
C TYR A 37 -2.83 -8.01 -19.66
N PHE A 38 -3.69 -7.05 -19.30
CA PHE A 38 -5.13 -7.23 -19.39
C PHE A 38 -5.59 -7.52 -20.81
N MET A 39 -5.04 -6.83 -21.82
CA MET A 39 -5.39 -7.08 -23.21
C MET A 39 -4.97 -8.47 -23.67
N LYS A 40 -3.78 -8.96 -23.25
CA LYS A 40 -3.36 -10.35 -23.51
C LYS A 40 -4.34 -11.35 -22.91
N LEU A 41 -4.74 -11.16 -21.65
CA LEU A 41 -5.69 -12.02 -20.98
C LEU A 41 -7.08 -11.99 -21.63
N LYS A 42 -7.52 -10.81 -22.07
CA LYS A 42 -8.79 -10.66 -22.78
C LYS A 42 -8.73 -11.39 -24.12
N ILE A 43 -7.69 -11.18 -24.92
CA ILE A 43 -7.51 -11.90 -26.19
C ILE A 43 -7.51 -13.41 -25.95
N LEU A 44 -6.80 -13.90 -24.93
CA LEU A 44 -6.79 -15.31 -24.55
C LEU A 44 -8.19 -15.82 -24.18
N SER A 45 -8.95 -15.05 -23.39
CA SER A 45 -10.32 -15.41 -23.01
C SER A 45 -11.30 -15.44 -24.19
N LEU A 46 -10.97 -14.78 -25.30
CA LEU A 46 -11.78 -14.74 -26.50
C LEU A 46 -11.50 -15.90 -27.46
N ILE A 47 -10.41 -16.65 -27.26
CA ILE A 47 -10.12 -17.81 -28.08
C ILE A 47 -11.26 -18.84 -27.98
N THR A 48 -11.74 -19.12 -26.77
CA THR A 48 -12.84 -20.07 -26.54
C THR A 48 -14.13 -19.72 -27.30
N PRO A 49 -14.69 -18.50 -27.19
CA PRO A 49 -15.89 -18.13 -27.95
C PRO A 49 -15.66 -18.10 -29.47
N ILE A 50 -14.45 -17.79 -29.94
CA ILE A 50 -14.13 -17.89 -31.38
C ILE A 50 -14.22 -19.35 -31.84
N PHE A 51 -13.68 -20.30 -31.09
CA PHE A 51 -13.79 -21.72 -31.46
C PHE A 51 -15.23 -22.24 -31.40
N THR A 52 -16.01 -21.84 -30.40
CA THR A 52 -17.42 -22.26 -30.31
C THR A 52 -18.27 -21.66 -31.44
N THR A 53 -18.08 -20.37 -31.77
CA THR A 53 -18.78 -19.72 -32.90
C THR A 53 -18.39 -20.36 -34.24
N ALA A 54 -17.11 -20.68 -34.45
CA ALA A 54 -16.66 -21.39 -35.64
C ALA A 54 -17.29 -22.79 -35.78
N LEU A 55 -17.42 -23.53 -34.67
CA LEU A 55 -18.09 -24.84 -34.66
C LEU A 55 -19.58 -24.73 -34.97
N VAL A 56 -20.28 -23.76 -34.36
CA VAL A 56 -21.71 -23.49 -34.62
C VAL A 56 -21.92 -23.10 -36.08
N LEU A 57 -21.03 -22.28 -36.64
CA LEU A 57 -21.06 -21.91 -38.05
C LEU A 57 -20.94 -23.13 -38.96
N ALA A 58 -20.00 -24.03 -38.69
CA ALA A 58 -19.82 -25.25 -39.47
C ALA A 58 -21.09 -26.12 -39.49
N ILE A 59 -21.80 -26.21 -38.36
CA ILE A 59 -23.08 -26.92 -38.25
C ILE A 59 -24.18 -26.21 -39.08
N PHE A 60 -24.26 -24.88 -39.03
CA PHE A 60 -25.26 -24.09 -39.75
C PHE A 60 -25.05 -24.06 -41.27
N VAL A 61 -23.81 -24.01 -41.75
CA VAL A 61 -23.50 -24.06 -43.18
C VAL A 61 -23.97 -25.39 -43.78
N MET A 62 -23.88 -26.48 -43.01
CA MET A 62 -24.38 -27.79 -43.42
C MET A 62 -25.92 -27.89 -43.44
N SER A 63 -26.65 -26.97 -42.79
CA SER A 63 -28.12 -27.04 -42.62
C SER A 63 -28.95 -26.24 -43.65
N SER A 64 -28.35 -25.81 -44.77
CA SER A 64 -29.00 -25.33 -46.00
C SER A 64 -29.52 -23.88 -46.10
N SER A 65 -29.09 -22.96 -45.23
CA SER A 65 -29.37 -21.50 -45.41
C SER A 65 -28.14 -20.61 -45.20
N GLY A 66 -27.25 -20.59 -46.19
CA GLY A 66 -25.95 -19.91 -46.11
C GLY A 66 -26.00 -18.40 -45.80
N LEU A 67 -27.09 -17.70 -46.14
CA LEU A 67 -27.24 -16.27 -45.85
C LEU A 67 -27.41 -15.97 -44.36
N VAL A 68 -28.22 -16.77 -43.65
CA VAL A 68 -28.48 -16.56 -42.23
C VAL A 68 -27.21 -16.84 -41.41
N GLY A 69 -26.49 -17.92 -41.76
CA GLY A 69 -25.19 -18.23 -41.13
C GLY A 69 -24.17 -17.11 -41.32
N ALA A 70 -24.08 -16.52 -42.52
CA ALA A 70 -23.17 -15.40 -42.77
C ALA A 70 -23.49 -14.15 -41.94
N LEU A 71 -24.77 -13.81 -41.78
CA LEU A 71 -25.20 -12.67 -40.95
C LEU A 71 -24.90 -12.87 -39.46
N VAL A 72 -25.10 -14.09 -38.95
CA VAL A 72 -24.77 -14.43 -37.55
C VAL A 72 -23.28 -14.24 -37.31
N VAL A 73 -22.42 -14.71 -38.21
CA VAL A 73 -20.95 -14.56 -38.09
C VAL A 73 -20.53 -13.10 -38.09
N ILE A 74 -21.09 -12.28 -38.99
CA ILE A 74 -20.78 -10.85 -39.03
C ILE A 74 -21.18 -10.18 -37.72
N PHE A 75 -22.36 -10.53 -37.19
CA PHE A 75 -22.82 -9.99 -35.92
C PHE A 75 -21.95 -10.44 -34.73
N ASP A 76 -21.53 -11.71 -34.70
CA ASP A 76 -20.64 -12.25 -33.68
C ASP A 76 -19.26 -11.59 -33.71
N ILE A 77 -18.67 -11.40 -34.90
CA ILE A 77 -17.39 -10.69 -35.05
C ILE A 77 -17.54 -9.23 -34.60
N LEU A 78 -18.63 -8.55 -34.97
CA LEU A 78 -18.88 -7.17 -34.57
C LEU A 78 -19.08 -7.05 -33.06
N TYR A 79 -19.87 -7.95 -32.47
CA TYR A 79 -20.09 -8.04 -31.03
C TYR A 79 -18.77 -8.27 -30.28
N LEU A 80 -17.93 -9.18 -30.78
CA LEU A 80 -16.61 -9.46 -30.22
C LEU A 80 -15.70 -8.21 -30.28
N ALA A 81 -15.64 -7.53 -31.42
CA ALA A 81 -14.86 -6.31 -31.59
C ALA A 81 -15.32 -5.18 -30.66
N LEU A 82 -16.63 -4.98 -30.54
CA LEU A 82 -17.22 -4.01 -29.61
C LEU A 82 -16.94 -4.38 -28.15
N SER A 83 -16.99 -5.67 -27.81
CA SER A 83 -16.68 -6.17 -26.46
C SER A 83 -15.21 -5.96 -26.08
N ILE A 84 -14.28 -6.21 -27.01
CA ILE A 84 -12.84 -5.94 -26.84
C ILE A 84 -12.62 -4.44 -26.63
N TYR A 85 -13.15 -3.61 -27.53
CA TYR A 85 -12.94 -2.16 -27.51
C TYR A 85 -13.56 -1.53 -26.26
N GLY A 86 -14.79 -1.93 -25.91
CA GLY A 86 -15.46 -1.50 -24.68
C GLY A 86 -14.67 -1.89 -23.44
N SER A 87 -14.21 -3.15 -23.36
CA SER A 87 -13.37 -3.64 -22.24
C SER A 87 -12.05 -2.88 -22.14
N TYR A 88 -11.37 -2.63 -23.26
CA TYR A 88 -10.12 -1.85 -23.29
C TYR A 88 -10.34 -0.44 -22.77
N ARG A 89 -11.37 0.26 -23.27
CA ARG A 89 -11.67 1.64 -22.88
C ARG A 89 -12.03 1.74 -21.40
N LEU A 90 -12.88 0.83 -20.92
CA LEU A 90 -13.25 0.75 -19.50
C LEU A 90 -12.02 0.49 -18.63
N PHE A 91 -11.23 -0.53 -18.96
CA PHE A 91 -10.02 -0.87 -18.20
C PHE A 91 -9.01 0.27 -18.19
N LYS A 92 -8.81 0.92 -19.34
CA LYS A 92 -7.94 2.09 -19.42
C LYS A 92 -8.44 3.20 -18.48
N SER A 93 -9.73 3.52 -18.48
CA SER A 93 -10.29 4.51 -17.56
C SER A 93 -10.04 4.11 -16.10
N ASP A 94 -10.33 2.86 -15.76
CA ASP A 94 -10.24 2.37 -14.38
C ASP A 94 -8.81 2.41 -13.85
N VAL A 95 -7.82 1.91 -14.61
CA VAL A 95 -6.43 1.93 -14.13
C VAL A 95 -5.93 3.37 -14.03
N TYR A 96 -6.22 4.23 -15.01
CA TYR A 96 -5.78 5.62 -14.98
C TYR A 96 -6.47 6.45 -13.89
N SER A 97 -7.61 6.00 -13.37
CA SER A 97 -8.27 6.64 -12.22
C SER A 97 -7.63 6.29 -10.88
N LEU A 98 -6.65 5.39 -10.82
CA LEU A 98 -6.08 4.91 -9.55
C LEU A 98 -4.79 5.66 -9.21
N HIS A 99 -4.83 6.36 -8.09
CA HIS A 99 -3.71 7.12 -7.55
C HIS A 99 -3.33 6.60 -6.16
N LEU A 100 -2.03 6.45 -5.93
CA LEU A 100 -1.47 6.13 -4.63
C LEU A 100 -0.72 7.34 -4.08
N ALA A 101 -1.22 7.90 -2.98
CA ALA A 101 -0.59 9.02 -2.30
C ALA A 101 -0.05 8.59 -0.93
N VAL A 102 1.12 9.10 -0.58
CA VAL A 102 1.67 9.03 0.78
C VAL A 102 1.45 10.41 1.40
N LYS A 103 0.61 10.48 2.43
CA LYS A 103 0.37 11.68 3.23
C LYS A 103 1.13 11.61 4.56
N ARG A 104 1.18 12.69 5.32
CA ARG A 104 1.89 12.74 6.63
C ARG A 104 1.34 11.77 7.67
N ASP A 105 0.05 11.49 7.60
CA ASP A 105 -0.72 10.72 8.55
C ASP A 105 -0.90 9.26 8.14
N GLY A 106 -0.81 8.94 6.84
CA GLY A 106 -0.87 7.58 6.33
C GLY A 106 -0.74 7.47 4.81
N ILE A 107 -1.01 6.27 4.31
CA ILE A 107 -1.10 5.96 2.88
C ILE A 107 -2.54 6.14 2.45
N CYS A 108 -2.78 6.85 1.34
CA CYS A 108 -4.09 7.18 0.83
C CYS A 108 -4.27 6.60 -0.57
N PHE A 109 -5.36 5.87 -0.75
CA PHE A 109 -5.80 5.41 -2.07
C PHE A 109 -6.90 6.31 -2.54
N VAL A 110 -6.68 6.92 -3.69
CA VAL A 110 -7.68 7.78 -4.29
C VAL A 110 -8.04 7.24 -5.65
N GLN A 111 -9.34 7.09 -5.87
CA GLN A 111 -9.88 6.78 -7.18
C GLN A 111 -10.50 8.06 -7.74
N ASP A 112 -10.05 8.50 -8.91
CA ASP A 112 -10.59 9.69 -9.56
C ASP A 112 -11.96 9.37 -10.20
N ASP A 113 -13.02 9.79 -9.50
CA ASP A 113 -14.41 9.64 -9.93
C ASP A 113 -14.70 10.36 -11.25
N HIS A 114 -13.96 11.43 -11.59
CA HIS A 114 -14.14 12.16 -12.85
C HIS A 114 -13.82 11.30 -14.08
N ILE A 115 -12.90 10.35 -13.91
CA ILE A 115 -12.47 9.41 -14.95
C ILE A 115 -13.29 8.12 -14.88
N HIS A 116 -13.66 7.65 -13.67
CA HIS A 116 -14.36 6.38 -13.47
C HIS A 116 -15.84 6.41 -13.89
N GLY A 117 -16.53 7.55 -13.80
CA GLY A 117 -18.01 7.62 -13.89
C GLY A 117 -18.65 7.77 -15.29
N ARG A 118 -17.90 7.82 -16.40
CA ARG A 118 -18.45 8.25 -17.71
C ARG A 118 -18.93 7.14 -18.66
N SER A 119 -18.93 5.87 -18.26
CA SER A 119 -19.38 4.79 -19.16
C SER A 119 -20.76 4.25 -18.79
N LEU A 120 -21.68 4.26 -19.76
CA LEU A 120 -23.02 3.65 -19.64
C LEU A 120 -22.96 2.14 -19.32
N LEU A 121 -21.82 1.49 -19.57
CA LEU A 121 -21.54 0.09 -19.28
C LEU A 121 -20.76 -0.13 -17.97
N ALA A 122 -20.44 0.93 -17.22
CA ALA A 122 -19.71 0.86 -15.95
C ALA A 122 -20.47 0.11 -14.84
N ALA A 123 -21.77 -0.15 -15.01
CA ALA A 123 -22.57 -0.97 -14.10
C ALA A 123 -22.08 -2.43 -13.99
N PHE A 124 -21.31 -2.91 -14.96
CA PHE A 124 -20.64 -4.21 -14.88
C PHE A 124 -19.20 -4.01 -14.41
N HIS A 125 -19.02 -3.94 -13.08
CA HIS A 125 -17.72 -3.90 -12.43
C HIS A 125 -16.95 -5.22 -12.66
N VAL A 126 -16.29 -5.39 -13.81
CA VAL A 126 -15.43 -6.55 -14.12
C VAL A 126 -14.04 -6.43 -13.45
N PHE A 127 -13.91 -5.50 -12.51
CA PHE A 127 -12.69 -5.20 -11.74
C PHE A 127 -12.79 -5.61 -10.27
N ASP A 128 -13.81 -6.39 -9.92
CA ASP A 128 -14.08 -6.78 -8.54
C ASP A 128 -13.06 -7.78 -7.97
N ALA A 129 -12.51 -7.38 -6.83
CA ALA A 129 -11.77 -8.14 -5.81
C ALA A 129 -10.31 -8.56 -6.06
N CYS A 130 -9.89 -8.91 -7.28
CA CYS A 130 -8.57 -9.55 -7.45
C CYS A 130 -7.36 -8.59 -7.56
N MET A 131 -7.53 -7.38 -8.10
CA MET A 131 -6.40 -6.45 -8.36
C MET A 131 -6.10 -5.53 -7.18
N PHE A 132 -7.10 -5.29 -6.32
CA PHE A 132 -7.00 -4.51 -5.10
C PHE A 132 -7.84 -5.20 -4.03
N VAL A 133 -7.18 -5.96 -3.16
CA VAL A 133 -7.80 -6.42 -1.91
C VAL A 133 -7.57 -5.29 -0.92
N SER A 134 -8.42 -4.26 -0.94
CA SER A 134 -8.64 -3.43 0.25
C SER A 134 -10.07 -3.65 0.69
N LYS A 135 -10.32 -3.67 2.01
CA LYS A 135 -11.68 -3.69 2.55
C LYS A 135 -12.40 -2.46 2.01
N ARG A 136 -13.29 -2.68 1.04
CA ARG A 136 -13.91 -1.71 0.12
C ARG A 136 -14.87 -0.70 0.77
N SER A 137 -14.77 -0.49 2.07
CA SER A 137 -15.66 0.42 2.79
C SER A 137 -15.08 1.83 2.75
N GLN A 138 -15.63 2.64 1.85
CA GLN A 138 -15.47 4.09 1.66
C GLN A 138 -14.30 4.56 0.79
N THR A 139 -14.64 5.53 -0.05
CA THR A 139 -13.95 6.16 -1.19
C THR A 139 -12.57 6.77 -0.90
N VAL A 140 -12.11 6.71 0.35
CA VAL A 140 -10.76 7.11 0.76
C VAL A 140 -10.33 6.15 1.86
N SER A 141 -9.72 5.02 1.49
CA SER A 141 -9.10 4.14 2.48
C SER A 141 -7.73 4.71 2.82
N GLN A 142 -7.68 5.45 3.92
CA GLN A 142 -6.43 5.91 4.48
C GLN A 142 -5.92 4.88 5.49
N ILE A 143 -4.69 4.39 5.29
CA ILE A 143 -4.03 3.44 6.19
C ILE A 143 -2.99 4.21 7.02
N PRO A 144 -3.21 4.42 8.32
CA PRO A 144 -2.25 5.08 9.18
C PRO A 144 -0.95 4.28 9.29
N PHE A 145 0.21 4.95 9.30
CA PHE A 145 1.51 4.28 9.36
C PHE A 145 1.70 3.38 10.59
N ASP A 146 1.06 3.74 11.70
CA ASP A 146 1.07 2.98 12.96
C ASP A 146 0.34 1.63 12.83
N GLN A 147 -0.63 1.52 11.91
CA GLN A 147 -1.36 0.28 11.69
C GLN A 147 -0.60 -0.72 10.81
N ILE A 148 0.34 -0.26 9.98
CA ILE A 148 1.09 -1.11 9.04
C ILE A 148 2.05 -2.00 9.83
N THR A 149 1.83 -3.31 9.87
CA THR A 149 2.69 -4.26 10.60
C THR A 149 3.80 -4.81 9.70
N GLN A 150 3.46 -5.14 8.46
CA GLN A 150 4.38 -5.70 7.47
C GLN A 150 4.08 -5.14 6.08
N MET A 151 5.11 -5.04 5.25
CA MET A 151 4.98 -4.67 3.85
C MET A 151 5.96 -5.49 3.02
N THR A 152 5.43 -6.25 2.07
CA THR A 152 6.16 -7.20 1.23
C THR A 152 6.04 -6.76 -0.22
N VAL A 153 7.18 -6.60 -0.90
CA VAL A 153 7.22 -6.38 -2.35
C VAL A 153 7.46 -7.74 -3.01
N LYS A 154 6.56 -8.14 -3.89
CA LYS A 154 6.66 -9.36 -4.69
C LYS A 154 7.11 -9.04 -6.10
N ASP A 155 8.00 -9.88 -6.61
CA ASP A 155 8.55 -9.72 -7.95
C ASP A 155 7.54 -10.14 -9.02
N PRO A 156 7.64 -9.59 -10.24
CA PRO A 156 6.85 -10.03 -11.39
C PRO A 156 6.90 -11.54 -11.60
N GLY A 157 5.74 -12.17 -11.77
CA GLY A 157 5.62 -13.61 -12.00
C GLY A 157 5.70 -14.48 -10.74
N GLU A 158 5.98 -13.91 -9.57
CA GLU A 158 5.84 -14.63 -8.30
C GLU A 158 4.35 -14.95 -8.07
N ILE A 159 4.03 -16.24 -8.01
CA ILE A 159 2.66 -16.68 -7.80
C ILE A 159 2.28 -16.38 -6.36
N ASP A 160 1.44 -15.37 -6.19
CA ASP A 160 0.89 -15.06 -4.88
C ASP A 160 -0.18 -16.11 -4.50
N LYS A 161 0.23 -17.09 -3.69
CA LYS A 161 -0.66 -18.10 -3.12
C LYS A 161 -1.69 -17.53 -2.15
N SER A 162 -1.55 -16.26 -1.74
CA SER A 162 -2.46 -15.59 -0.80
C SER A 162 -3.80 -15.21 -1.42
N TYR A 163 -4.02 -15.45 -2.72
CA TYR A 163 -5.33 -15.26 -3.36
C TYR A 163 -6.00 -16.60 -3.67
N PRO A 164 -6.79 -17.17 -2.75
CA PRO A 164 -7.69 -18.27 -3.04
C PRO A 164 -8.90 -17.78 -3.85
N CYS A 165 -8.64 -17.17 -4.99
CA CYS A 165 -9.64 -16.94 -6.00
C CYS A 165 -9.80 -18.26 -6.79
N TRP A 166 -10.48 -19.23 -6.18
CA TRP A 166 -10.62 -20.60 -6.71
C TRP A 166 -11.36 -20.64 -8.06
N TRP A 167 -12.16 -19.61 -8.39
CA TRP A 167 -13.01 -19.59 -9.61
C TRP A 167 -12.92 -18.32 -10.48
N CYS A 168 -12.40 -17.18 -10.01
CA CYS A 168 -12.67 -15.88 -10.64
C CYS A 168 -11.55 -15.30 -11.56
N CYS A 169 -10.27 -15.66 -11.41
CA CYS A 169 -9.21 -14.83 -12.02
C CYS A 169 -8.07 -15.67 -12.63
N ILE A 170 -8.22 -16.08 -13.90
CA ILE A 170 -7.08 -16.34 -14.81
C ILE A 170 -6.07 -15.18 -14.75
N ARG A 171 -6.54 -13.99 -14.35
CA ARG A 171 -5.76 -12.76 -14.15
C ARG A 171 -4.78 -12.81 -12.97
N CYS A 172 -5.00 -13.64 -11.95
CA CYS A 172 -4.12 -13.75 -10.78
C CYS A 172 -2.92 -14.69 -11.02
N LEU A 173 -2.85 -15.37 -12.16
CA LEU A 173 -1.72 -16.22 -12.50
C LEU A 173 -0.54 -15.35 -12.97
N GLY A 174 0.44 -15.17 -12.09
CA GLY A 174 1.77 -14.64 -12.44
C GLY A 174 1.72 -13.25 -13.07
N ALA A 175 1.19 -12.28 -12.32
CA ALA A 175 1.14 -10.90 -12.77
C ALA A 175 2.53 -10.42 -13.23
N PRO A 176 2.68 -9.82 -14.43
CA PRO A 176 3.99 -9.45 -14.99
C PRO A 176 4.54 -8.13 -14.42
N TYR A 177 4.05 -7.73 -13.25
CA TYR A 177 4.39 -6.47 -12.60
C TYR A 177 4.53 -6.69 -11.09
N TYR A 178 5.22 -5.76 -10.44
CA TYR A 178 5.44 -5.80 -9.01
C TYR A 178 4.12 -5.70 -8.24
N THR A 179 4.04 -6.42 -7.12
CA THR A 179 2.92 -6.33 -6.20
C THR A 179 3.42 -5.90 -4.83
N VAL A 180 2.82 -4.87 -4.26
CA VAL A 180 3.10 -4.43 -2.89
C VAL A 180 1.95 -4.88 -2.01
N ALA A 181 2.23 -5.84 -1.15
CA ALA A 181 1.29 -6.36 -0.17
C ALA A 181 1.59 -5.77 1.21
N MET A 182 0.56 -5.32 1.90
CA MET A 182 0.62 -4.71 3.21
C MET A 182 -0.30 -5.46 4.18
N ASP A 183 0.23 -5.70 5.37
CA ASP A 183 -0.51 -6.19 6.51
C ASP A 183 -0.70 -5.06 7.52
N THR A 184 -1.87 -5.07 8.15
CA THR A 184 -2.20 -4.16 9.24
C THR A 184 -2.39 -4.95 10.53
N ALA A 185 -2.44 -4.28 11.68
CA ALA A 185 -2.77 -4.95 12.95
C ALA A 185 -4.16 -5.65 12.92
N SER A 186 -5.01 -5.32 11.94
CA SER A 186 -6.34 -5.88 11.71
C SER A 186 -6.42 -6.86 10.53
N SER A 187 -5.29 -7.27 9.95
CA SER A 187 -5.26 -8.25 8.86
C SER A 187 -5.56 -9.67 9.38
N ASP A 188 -6.36 -10.41 8.63
CA ASP A 188 -6.61 -11.82 8.94
C ASP A 188 -5.39 -12.67 8.56
N PRO A 189 -5.00 -13.68 9.37
CA PRO A 189 -3.87 -14.55 9.06
C PRO A 189 -4.20 -15.41 7.83
N GLY A 190 -3.76 -14.95 6.66
CA GLY A 190 -4.04 -15.58 5.37
C GLY A 190 -4.37 -14.59 4.25
N TYR A 191 -4.73 -13.36 4.59
CA TYR A 191 -5.04 -12.31 3.62
C TYR A 191 -4.33 -11.01 3.99
N TYR A 192 -3.68 -10.41 2.99
CA TYR A 192 -3.17 -9.05 3.13
C TYR A 192 -4.34 -8.10 3.39
N SER A 193 -4.17 -7.16 4.32
CA SER A 193 -5.17 -6.11 4.52
C SER A 193 -5.25 -5.18 3.31
N MET A 194 -4.12 -5.03 2.62
CA MET A 194 -4.02 -4.31 1.38
C MET A 194 -3.04 -4.95 0.41
N ALA A 195 -3.40 -5.04 -0.87
CA ALA A 195 -2.43 -5.30 -1.92
C ALA A 195 -2.62 -4.34 -3.11
N MET A 196 -1.49 -3.90 -3.66
CA MET A 196 -1.41 -3.04 -4.83
C MET A 196 -0.62 -3.72 -5.90
N MET A 197 -1.11 -3.61 -7.12
CA MET A 197 -0.54 -4.25 -8.28
C MET A 197 -0.07 -3.20 -9.28
N GLY A 198 1.12 -3.39 -9.84
CA GLY A 198 1.61 -2.56 -10.93
C GLY A 198 2.22 -1.23 -10.49
N LEU A 199 2.74 -1.11 -9.28
CA LEU A 199 3.42 0.13 -8.87
C LEU A 199 4.75 0.29 -9.63
N PHE A 200 5.04 1.49 -10.17
CA PHE A 200 6.24 1.70 -10.98
C PHE A 200 7.55 1.62 -10.17
N LEU A 201 7.54 2.17 -8.94
CA LEU A 201 8.71 2.21 -8.04
C LEU A 201 8.39 1.60 -6.67
N PRO A 202 8.15 0.27 -6.60
CA PRO A 202 7.64 -0.38 -5.40
C PRO A 202 8.64 -0.36 -4.24
N HIS A 203 9.95 -0.43 -4.51
CA HIS A 203 10.97 -0.38 -3.46
C HIS A 203 11.19 1.03 -2.92
N GLU A 204 11.03 2.07 -3.73
CA GLU A 204 11.11 3.45 -3.26
C GLU A 204 9.90 3.81 -2.42
N PHE A 205 8.71 3.38 -2.86
CA PHE A 205 7.49 3.43 -2.06
C PHE A 205 7.68 2.73 -0.71
N GLN A 206 8.20 1.50 -0.72
CA GLN A 206 8.44 0.73 0.50
C GLN A 206 9.40 1.46 1.46
N LYS A 207 10.50 2.00 0.94
CA LYS A 207 11.48 2.77 1.72
C LYS A 207 10.86 4.03 2.32
N LEU A 208 10.07 4.76 1.53
CA LEU A 208 9.41 5.99 1.99
C LEU A 208 8.41 5.69 3.12
N VAL A 209 7.53 4.70 2.95
CA VAL A 209 6.54 4.32 3.96
C VAL A 209 7.21 3.94 5.29
N TRP A 210 8.32 3.19 5.25
CA TRP A 210 9.08 2.87 6.47
C TRP A 210 9.79 4.08 7.06
N GLY A 211 10.30 4.99 6.23
CA GLY A 211 10.84 6.29 6.66
C GLY A 211 9.79 7.11 7.42
N MET A 212 8.61 7.28 6.83
CA MET A 212 7.46 7.96 7.42
C MET A 212 7.03 7.33 8.76
N LYS A 213 6.96 6.00 8.80
CA LYS A 213 6.57 5.28 10.03
C LYS A 213 7.56 5.53 11.18
N ARG A 214 8.86 5.54 10.91
CA ARG A 214 9.90 5.84 11.92
C ARG A 214 9.78 7.27 12.43
N ASP A 215 9.64 8.22 11.52
CA ASP A 215 9.49 9.64 11.84
C ASP A 215 8.26 9.90 12.74
N LYS A 216 7.11 9.31 12.39
CA LYS A 216 5.88 9.39 13.19
C LYS A 216 6.06 8.76 14.59
N GLY A 217 6.83 7.67 14.67
CA GLY A 217 7.18 7.04 15.95
C GLY A 217 8.00 7.95 16.86
N GLU A 218 9.02 8.61 16.30
CA GLU A 218 9.85 9.59 17.03
C GLU A 218 9.04 10.82 17.47
N GLU A 219 8.12 11.30 16.62
CA GLU A 219 7.23 12.40 16.97
C GLU A 219 6.33 12.04 18.16
N ILE A 220 5.70 10.87 18.14
CA ILE A 220 4.85 10.38 19.24
C ILE A 220 5.67 10.23 20.52
N HIS A 221 6.90 9.72 20.42
CA HIS A 221 7.80 9.60 21.56
C HIS A 221 8.11 10.97 22.17
N ARG A 222 8.52 11.94 21.35
CA ARG A 222 8.84 13.31 21.78
C ARG A 222 7.63 14.02 22.43
N ARG A 223 6.43 13.86 21.86
CA ARG A 223 5.18 14.39 22.46
C ARG A 223 4.90 13.75 23.81
N THR A 224 5.15 12.44 23.95
CA THR A 224 4.95 11.71 25.21
C THR A 224 5.94 12.17 26.29
N GLU A 225 7.22 12.37 25.94
CA GLU A 225 8.23 12.93 26.86
C GLU A 225 7.90 14.35 27.30
N GLN A 226 7.44 15.20 26.37
CA GLN A 226 7.05 16.57 26.70
C GLN A 226 5.81 16.61 27.61
N ASN A 227 4.84 15.74 27.38
CA ASN A 227 3.64 15.64 28.22
C ASN A 227 3.97 15.09 29.61
N THR A 228 4.83 14.07 29.71
CA THR A 228 5.26 13.52 31.00
C THR A 228 6.08 14.53 31.81
N ALA A 229 7.00 15.26 31.16
CA ALA A 229 7.72 16.36 31.81
C ALA A 229 6.77 17.45 32.31
N SER A 230 5.79 17.87 31.50
CA SER A 230 4.78 18.86 31.89
C SER A 230 3.91 18.38 33.06
N MET A 231 3.50 17.11 33.05
CA MET A 231 2.72 16.53 34.16
C MET A 231 3.55 16.43 35.44
N CYS A 232 4.81 16.02 35.35
CA CYS A 232 5.71 15.99 36.52
C CYS A 232 5.93 17.39 37.11
N SER A 233 6.11 18.41 36.27
CA SER A 233 6.20 19.81 36.73
C SER A 233 4.90 20.28 37.41
N ALA A 234 3.73 19.94 36.85
CA ALA A 234 2.45 20.28 37.44
C ALA A 234 2.22 19.56 38.78
N MET A 235 2.54 18.27 38.89
CA MET A 235 2.43 17.51 40.14
C MET A 235 3.44 17.98 41.20
N MET A 236 4.66 18.37 40.81
CA MET A 236 5.62 18.96 41.74
C MET A 236 5.10 20.29 42.30
N PHE A 237 4.54 21.15 41.44
CA PHE A 237 3.97 22.42 41.86
C PHE A 237 2.77 22.22 42.82
N ASP A 238 1.86 21.30 42.49
CA ASP A 238 0.69 21.01 43.32
C ASP A 238 1.08 20.42 44.68
N ASN A 239 2.06 19.51 44.72
CA ASN A 239 2.59 18.99 45.98
C ASN A 239 3.30 20.07 46.82
N MET A 240 4.09 20.95 46.19
CA MET A 240 4.72 22.07 46.91
C MET A 240 3.69 23.01 47.54
N MET A 241 2.61 23.33 46.81
CA MET A 241 1.50 24.13 47.33
C MET A 241 0.76 23.41 48.46
N LYS A 242 0.49 22.10 48.31
CA LYS A 242 -0.23 21.30 49.30
C LYS A 242 0.51 21.13 50.63
N TYR A 243 1.84 21.01 50.58
CA TYR A 243 2.67 20.82 51.79
C TYR A 243 3.29 22.12 52.31
N GLY A 244 2.88 23.29 51.81
CA GLY A 244 3.32 24.59 52.32
C GLY A 244 4.81 24.86 52.08
N VAL A 245 5.44 24.19 51.11
CA VAL A 245 6.82 24.45 50.73
C VAL A 245 6.83 25.72 49.90
N SER A 246 7.25 26.83 50.50
CA SER A 246 7.41 28.09 49.77
C SER A 246 8.36 27.88 48.59
N PRO A 247 7.97 28.25 47.35
CA PRO A 247 8.80 28.03 46.18
C PRO A 247 10.15 28.71 46.39
N VAL A 248 11.21 27.92 46.35
CA VAL A 248 12.59 28.42 46.39
C VAL A 248 12.74 29.37 45.20
N GLN A 249 12.99 30.65 45.47
CA GLN A 249 13.17 31.67 44.44
C GLN A 249 14.29 31.20 43.50
N PRO A 250 14.03 31.05 42.19
CA PRO A 250 15.08 30.69 41.26
C PRO A 250 16.16 31.77 41.29
N PRO A 251 17.45 31.39 41.32
CA PRO A 251 18.54 32.34 41.37
C PRO A 251 18.45 33.30 40.18
N ILE A 252 18.54 34.60 40.47
CA ILE A 252 18.47 35.68 39.49
C ILE A 252 19.60 35.45 38.45
N PRO A 253 19.28 35.26 37.16
CA PRO A 253 20.30 35.10 36.13
C PRO A 253 21.03 36.44 35.96
N GLY A 254 22.24 36.56 36.52
CA GLY A 254 23.06 37.78 36.35
C GLY A 254 24.11 38.08 37.41
N MET A 255 24.17 37.38 38.55
CA MET A 255 25.20 37.61 39.55
C MET A 255 25.79 36.30 40.09
N VAL A 256 26.78 35.75 39.37
CA VAL A 256 27.74 34.81 39.96
C VAL A 256 29.13 35.32 39.63
N GLY A 257 29.54 36.35 40.39
CA GLY A 257 30.95 36.66 40.61
C GLY A 257 31.55 35.59 41.51
N GLY A 258 32.74 35.14 41.15
CA GLY A 258 33.39 33.97 41.73
C GLY A 258 33.56 34.02 43.25
N SER A 259 33.31 32.88 43.88
CA SER A 259 34.05 32.48 45.07
C SER A 259 34.14 30.97 45.08
N SER A 260 35.38 30.52 44.99
CA SER A 260 35.83 29.17 45.30
C SER A 260 35.18 28.66 46.57
N ASN A 261 34.44 27.55 46.49
CA ASN A 261 34.29 26.63 47.61
C ASN A 261 34.32 25.21 47.05
N THR A 262 35.35 24.51 47.51
CA THR A 262 35.66 23.09 47.35
C THR A 262 34.42 22.21 47.48
N ALA A 263 34.13 21.47 46.41
CA ALA A 263 33.15 20.39 46.39
C ALA A 263 33.72 19.14 47.09
N PRO A 264 32.93 18.41 47.90
CA PRO A 264 33.32 17.08 48.33
C PRO A 264 33.11 16.08 47.19
N THR A 265 34.20 15.43 46.81
CA THR A 265 34.23 14.30 45.89
C THR A 265 33.45 13.12 46.49
N MET A 266 32.24 12.85 46.00
CA MET A 266 31.59 11.54 46.17
C MET A 266 31.87 10.70 44.93
N SER A 267 32.81 9.76 45.07
CA SER A 267 33.05 8.68 44.13
C SER A 267 31.86 7.71 44.15
N VAL A 268 31.01 7.77 43.14
CA VAL A 268 30.02 6.73 42.86
C VAL A 268 30.66 5.73 41.91
N SER A 269 30.94 4.56 42.45
CA SER A 269 31.29 3.33 41.75
C SER A 269 30.18 2.92 40.79
N THR A 270 30.42 3.03 39.48
CA THR A 270 29.57 2.45 38.44
C THR A 270 29.96 0.98 38.25
N SER A 271 29.07 0.09 38.67
CA SER A 271 29.11 -1.33 38.36
C SER A 271 28.90 -1.53 36.85
N SER A 272 29.89 -2.13 36.19
CA SER A 272 29.81 -2.51 34.79
C SER A 272 28.95 -3.77 34.64
N SER A 273 27.68 -3.61 34.27
CA SER A 273 26.88 -4.73 33.78
C SER A 273 27.11 -4.89 32.28
N LYS A 274 28.15 -5.67 31.98
CA LYS A 274 28.53 -6.15 30.65
C LYS A 274 27.48 -7.14 30.14
N SER A 275 26.41 -6.65 29.49
CA SER A 275 25.48 -7.51 28.77
C SER A 275 26.08 -7.92 27.42
N THR A 276 26.67 -9.10 27.42
CA THR A 276 27.20 -9.77 26.22
C THR A 276 26.03 -10.53 25.59
N ARG A 277 25.32 -9.93 24.61
CA ARG A 277 24.38 -10.71 23.79
C ARG A 277 25.01 -11.08 22.46
N ARG A 278 25.50 -12.31 22.50
CA ARG A 278 26.10 -13.17 21.49
C ARG A 278 25.28 -13.18 20.19
N SER A 279 25.91 -12.76 19.10
CA SER A 279 25.58 -13.21 17.74
C SER A 279 26.02 -14.67 17.60
N SER A 280 25.16 -15.57 17.14
CA SER A 280 25.57 -16.83 16.48
C SER A 280 24.36 -17.50 15.79
N SER A 281 24.51 -17.58 14.46
CA SER A 281 24.21 -18.71 13.56
C SER A 281 22.79 -19.28 13.50
N ASN A 282 22.11 -19.14 12.35
CA ASN A 282 22.16 -20.11 11.23
C ASN A 282 22.09 -21.57 11.71
N ASN A 283 20.97 -22.23 11.42
CA ASN A 283 20.98 -23.53 10.77
C ASN A 283 19.72 -23.72 9.94
N HIS A 284 19.95 -23.75 8.64
CA HIS A 284 19.20 -24.50 7.64
C HIS A 284 19.08 -25.96 8.10
N SER A 285 17.88 -26.52 8.02
CA SER A 285 17.71 -27.95 7.80
C SER A 285 16.48 -28.15 6.93
N GLN A 286 16.78 -28.54 5.70
CA GLN A 286 15.88 -29.18 4.74
C GLN A 286 15.15 -30.35 5.42
N SER A 287 13.86 -30.50 5.15
CA SER A 287 13.17 -31.78 5.22
C SER A 287 12.24 -31.87 4.03
N SER A 288 12.78 -32.44 2.97
CA SER A 288 12.06 -32.99 1.84
C SER A 288 11.58 -34.39 2.21
N ASP A 289 10.28 -34.54 2.44
CA ASP A 289 9.52 -35.78 2.27
C ASP A 289 8.33 -35.37 1.39
N GLY A 290 8.10 -35.89 0.19
CA GLY A 290 8.12 -37.30 -0.14
C GLY A 290 6.68 -37.81 -0.05
N VAL A 291 5.84 -37.50 -1.04
CA VAL A 291 4.59 -38.25 -1.29
C VAL A 291 4.51 -38.52 -2.77
N ASP A 292 4.90 -39.74 -3.11
CA ASP A 292 4.42 -40.46 -4.30
C ASP A 292 2.94 -40.82 -4.11
N LEU A 293 2.23 -40.84 -5.26
CA LEU A 293 0.82 -41.20 -5.53
C LEU A 293 -0.20 -40.05 -5.53
#